data_AF-A0AAN9VXD4-F1
#
_entry.id   AF-A0AAN9VXD4-F1
#
_cell.length_a   1.000
_cell.length_b   1.000
_cell.length_c   1.000
_cell.angle_alpha   90.00
_cell.angle_beta   90.00
_cell.angle_gamma   90.00
#
_symmetry.space_group_name_H-M   'P 1'
#
loop_
_entity.id
_entity.type
_entity.pdbx_description
1 polymer ?
#
loop_
_entity_poly.entity_id
_entity_poly.type
_entity_poly.pdbx_seq_one_letter_code
_entity_poly.pdbx_strand_id
1 'polypeptide(L)'
;MGVRVVLVVWCVCVVSVAPAGAILNSGGGGGGGGAASSGGGGGGGPIRAGGAPGTLCEADFCECPLTAWGNVTCRCPSGPAQGEVHLRAEGELRLPEHTTALRVEGCARVEVHERAVHALRHLRSVELRGAQEVVLHPYAFSRPGGPEGAEAGSSESGGGGGGAASRGGGGHPDVASAPYGSAHGHALPPSPGLLEAEAGPSVVVEGARLPGGVPSYAFRGRLARVALRRCAIQGSVAAFAFASLAATHLLEMADCTIAAVEGQAFKRFAVERLVLSGLALETPLPSRALADVRVRGELVVERVSAPRVRAAALSARGPRRVAVRACRWGHVEGEALRVAARGPIVVRDNAFGALDAGAFVGLGAEERTAAGEEPLRLHFANNSVGAFAAGALAFNASAVRAHVSDLRVARPCDCAAADNWRADLGVPAEELRCQAQDASGRVREGEWRSLAEAGCLAAQRSASLALMLAAVGAGVAALVLGACAAWAWSRWRRRRRRRQERGPARRWAPPKEGAGVGVGVATPEHKAQAVALVLPARTYRETELHVELERAEPLDK
;
A
#
# COMPACT_ATOMS: atom_id res chain seq x y z
N MET A 1 -46.89 29.17 -32.95
CA MET A 1 -46.01 27.99 -32.87
C MET A 1 -46.25 27.34 -31.51
N GLY A 2 -47.03 26.26 -31.49
CA GLY A 2 -47.53 25.65 -30.26
C GLY A 2 -46.48 24.74 -29.61
N VAL A 3 -46.17 25.01 -28.34
CA VAL A 3 -45.27 24.19 -27.53
C VAL A 3 -46.08 23.04 -26.93
N ARG A 4 -45.74 21.80 -27.31
CA ARG A 4 -46.27 20.59 -26.67
C ARG A 4 -45.39 20.25 -25.46
N VAL A 5 -45.97 20.32 -24.27
CA VAL A 5 -45.37 19.83 -23.03
C VAL A 5 -45.69 18.33 -22.93
N VAL A 6 -44.65 17.50 -22.97
CA VAL A 6 -44.77 16.05 -22.73
C VAL A 6 -44.50 15.81 -21.25
N LEU A 7 -45.53 15.38 -20.52
CA LEU A 7 -45.45 15.02 -19.11
C LEU A 7 -45.07 13.54 -19.02
N VAL A 8 -43.86 13.24 -18.55
CA VAL A 8 -43.41 11.86 -18.32
C VAL A 8 -43.68 11.50 -16.86
N VAL A 9 -44.68 10.65 -16.64
CA VAL A 9 -45.02 10.10 -15.32
C VAL A 9 -44.14 8.86 -15.09
N TRP A 10 -43.26 8.91 -14.10
CA TRP A 10 -42.51 7.73 -13.63
C TRP A 10 -43.35 6.99 -12.60
N CYS A 11 -43.70 5.74 -12.92
CA CYS A 11 -44.40 4.82 -12.03
C CYS A 11 -43.36 4.06 -11.19
N VAL A 12 -43.50 4.13 -9.87
CA VAL A 12 -42.65 3.47 -8.88
C VAL A 12 -43.11 2.02 -8.70
N CYS A 13 -42.21 1.06 -8.88
CA CYS A 13 -42.40 -0.33 -8.43
C CYS A 13 -41.65 -0.54 -7.12
N VAL A 14 -42.39 -0.68 -6.01
CA VAL A 14 -41.87 -1.14 -4.72
C VAL A 14 -41.98 -2.66 -4.69
N VAL A 15 -40.85 -3.36 -4.76
CA VAL A 15 -40.77 -4.80 -4.45
C VAL A 15 -40.36 -4.93 -3.00
N SER A 16 -41.28 -5.45 -2.18
CA SER A 16 -41.07 -5.79 -0.78
C SER A 16 -40.59 -7.24 -0.69
N VAL A 17 -39.44 -7.47 -0.05
CA VAL A 17 -38.96 -8.81 0.33
C VAL A 17 -38.70 -8.77 1.83
N ALA A 18 -39.46 -9.57 2.58
CA ALA A 18 -39.29 -9.81 4.01
C ALA A 18 -38.52 -11.14 4.25
N PRO A 19 -37.95 -11.35 5.45
CA PRO A 19 -36.79 -12.22 5.65
C PRO A 19 -37.15 -13.62 6.21
N ALA A 20 -36.28 -14.60 5.92
CA ALA A 20 -36.19 -15.88 6.60
C ALA A 20 -34.69 -16.24 6.68
N GLY A 21 -34.12 -16.78 7.75
CA GLY A 21 -34.62 -17.15 9.06
C GLY A 21 -33.41 -17.39 9.98
N ALA A 22 -33.65 -17.31 11.28
CA ALA A 22 -32.70 -17.66 12.32
C ALA A 22 -32.49 -19.18 12.37
N ILE A 23 -31.24 -19.61 12.60
CA ILE A 23 -30.96 -20.95 13.13
C ILE A 23 -30.25 -20.77 14.47
N LEU A 24 -31.01 -21.04 15.53
CA LEU A 24 -30.55 -21.40 16.86
C LEU A 24 -29.91 -22.79 16.78
N ASN A 25 -28.79 -23.01 17.47
CA ASN A 25 -28.51 -24.33 18.01
C ASN A 25 -27.94 -24.23 19.43
N SER A 26 -28.79 -24.65 20.37
CA SER A 26 -28.50 -25.14 21.72
C SER A 26 -27.43 -26.25 21.66
N GLY A 27 -26.52 -26.38 22.61
CA GLY A 27 -26.81 -26.66 24.01
C GLY A 27 -27.04 -28.17 24.19
N GLY A 28 -26.05 -28.89 24.74
CA GLY A 28 -26.16 -30.32 25.01
C GLY A 28 -24.94 -30.85 25.76
N GLY A 29 -25.05 -30.88 27.10
CA GLY A 29 -24.11 -31.55 27.98
C GLY A 29 -24.42 -33.05 28.14
N GLY A 30 -23.40 -33.80 28.53
CA GLY A 30 -23.42 -35.19 28.98
C GLY A 30 -21.96 -35.62 29.12
N GLY A 31 -21.39 -35.94 30.28
CA GLY A 31 -21.98 -36.60 31.43
C GLY A 31 -21.88 -38.11 31.23
N GLY A 32 -20.68 -38.67 31.38
CA GLY A 32 -20.42 -40.10 31.21
C GLY A 32 -19.08 -40.50 31.81
N GLY A 33 -19.08 -40.81 33.09
CA GLY A 33 -17.97 -41.50 33.75
C GLY A 33 -17.91 -42.95 33.29
N GLY A 34 -16.72 -43.38 32.88
CA GLY A 34 -16.41 -44.77 32.57
C GLY A 34 -15.05 -45.10 33.14
N ALA A 35 -15.04 -45.65 34.35
CA ALA A 35 -13.89 -46.33 34.90
C ALA A 35 -13.74 -47.69 34.20
N ALA A 36 -12.57 -47.97 33.63
CA ALA A 36 -12.19 -49.33 33.28
C ALA A 36 -10.67 -49.50 33.16
N SER A 37 -10.18 -50.43 33.98
CA SER A 37 -9.22 -51.47 33.59
C SER A 37 -7.77 -51.05 33.33
N SER A 38 -7.03 -50.98 34.44
CA SER A 38 -5.63 -51.36 34.55
C SER A 38 -5.38 -52.80 34.07
N GLY A 39 -4.39 -53.00 33.19
CA GLY A 39 -3.81 -54.33 32.98
C GLY A 39 -2.92 -54.43 31.74
N GLY A 40 -1.65 -54.81 31.95
CA GLY A 40 -0.92 -55.62 30.97
C GLY A 40 0.43 -55.10 30.47
N GLY A 41 1.49 -55.45 31.20
CA GLY A 41 2.67 -56.13 30.62
C GLY A 41 3.50 -55.41 29.56
N GLY A 42 4.33 -54.45 29.97
CA GLY A 42 5.47 -54.00 29.17
C GLY A 42 6.69 -54.89 29.41
N GLY A 43 6.88 -55.90 28.57
CA GLY A 43 8.09 -56.70 28.51
C GLY A 43 9.27 -55.86 28.03
N GLY A 44 10.25 -55.64 28.92
CA GLY A 44 11.55 -55.08 28.56
C GLY A 44 12.31 -56.03 27.66
N GLY A 45 12.21 -55.83 26.36
CA GLY A 45 13.11 -56.43 25.38
C GLY A 45 14.52 -55.85 25.52
N PRO A 46 15.57 -56.65 25.31
CA PRO A 46 16.95 -56.23 25.51
C PRO A 46 17.32 -55.11 24.52
N ILE A 47 17.82 -54.00 25.07
CA ILE A 47 18.43 -52.90 24.33
C ILE A 47 19.61 -53.49 23.55
N ARG A 48 19.46 -53.65 22.24
CA ARG A 48 20.56 -53.98 21.31
C ARG A 48 21.51 -52.77 21.25
N ALA A 49 22.53 -52.79 22.10
CA ALA A 49 23.65 -51.86 22.01
C ALA A 49 24.44 -52.14 20.73
N GLY A 50 24.51 -51.16 19.81
CA GLY A 50 25.43 -51.16 18.67
C GLY A 50 24.84 -51.07 17.26
N GLY A 51 23.53 -50.78 17.10
CA GLY A 51 22.95 -50.48 15.79
C GLY A 51 23.35 -49.10 15.29
N ALA A 52 23.64 -48.96 13.99
CA ALA A 52 23.81 -47.67 13.34
C ALA A 52 22.62 -46.74 13.66
N PRO A 53 22.82 -45.40 13.72
CA PRO A 53 21.75 -44.47 14.05
C PRO A 53 20.57 -44.68 13.11
N GLY A 54 19.44 -45.06 13.71
CA GLY A 54 18.24 -45.43 12.96
C GLY A 54 17.73 -44.27 12.12
N THR A 55 17.08 -44.58 10.99
CA THR A 55 16.42 -43.55 10.18
C THR A 55 14.99 -43.29 10.68
N LEU A 56 14.37 -42.19 10.25
CA LEU A 56 12.97 -41.91 10.56
C LEU A 56 12.01 -43.04 10.11
N CYS A 57 12.43 -43.88 9.14
CA CYS A 57 11.69 -45.04 8.67
C CYS A 57 11.65 -46.23 9.65
N GLU A 58 12.47 -46.20 10.70
CA GLU A 58 12.45 -47.21 11.77
C GLU A 58 11.45 -46.86 12.87
N ALA A 59 10.86 -45.66 12.82
CA ALA A 59 9.80 -45.28 13.75
C ALA A 59 8.48 -45.95 13.38
N ASP A 60 7.80 -46.54 14.36
CA ASP A 60 6.54 -47.28 14.18
C ASP A 60 5.39 -46.44 13.58
N PHE A 61 5.50 -45.11 13.66
CA PHE A 61 4.51 -44.16 13.15
C PHE A 61 4.88 -43.58 11.77
N CYS A 62 5.97 -44.02 11.14
CA CYS A 62 6.40 -43.58 9.82
C CYS A 62 6.42 -44.73 8.81
N GLU A 63 5.77 -44.51 7.67
CA GLU A 63 5.75 -45.42 6.53
C GLU A 63 6.75 -44.93 5.48
N CYS A 64 7.67 -45.82 5.10
CA CYS A 64 8.63 -45.62 4.01
C CYS A 64 8.45 -46.73 2.96
N PRO A 65 7.44 -46.62 2.08
CA PRO A 65 7.16 -47.64 1.08
C PRO A 65 8.34 -47.88 0.13
N LEU A 66 8.82 -49.12 0.07
CA LEU A 66 9.87 -49.55 -0.86
C LEU A 66 9.49 -49.32 -2.34
N THR A 67 8.20 -49.27 -2.65
CA THR A 67 7.67 -49.04 -4.00
C THR A 67 7.69 -47.57 -4.41
N ALA A 68 7.68 -46.64 -3.46
CA ALA A 68 7.72 -45.20 -3.70
C ALA A 68 9.01 -44.62 -3.09
N TRP A 69 10.11 -44.85 -3.81
CA TRP A 69 11.46 -44.45 -3.41
C TRP A 69 11.49 -42.98 -2.96
N GLY A 70 11.81 -42.78 -1.67
CA GLY A 70 11.98 -41.46 -1.08
C GLY A 70 10.72 -40.78 -0.53
N ASN A 71 9.55 -41.43 -0.53
CA ASN A 71 8.39 -40.88 0.18
C ASN A 71 8.42 -41.31 1.66
N VAL A 72 8.45 -40.35 2.56
CA VAL A 72 8.40 -40.57 4.01
C VAL A 72 7.10 -39.97 4.52
N THR A 73 6.19 -40.82 5.01
CA THR A 73 4.90 -40.38 5.56
C THR A 73 4.80 -40.79 7.02
N CYS A 74 4.76 -39.81 7.93
CA CYS A 74 4.60 -40.03 9.36
C CYS A 74 3.19 -39.65 9.80
N ARG A 75 2.49 -40.56 10.46
CA ARG A 75 1.15 -40.37 11.02
C ARG A 75 1.18 -40.71 12.50
N CYS A 76 1.12 -39.69 13.33
CA CYS A 76 1.14 -39.91 14.77
C CYS A 76 -0.23 -40.42 15.24
N PRO A 77 -0.28 -41.44 16.11
CA PRO A 77 -1.52 -41.86 16.73
C PRO A 77 -2.08 -40.71 17.58
N SER A 78 -3.40 -40.57 17.60
CA SER A 78 -4.07 -39.58 18.44
C SER A 78 -3.97 -39.96 19.91
N GLY A 79 -2.87 -39.58 20.56
CA GLY A 79 -2.62 -39.78 21.98
C GLY A 79 -1.81 -38.63 22.58
N PRO A 80 -2.06 -38.22 23.85
CA PRO A 80 -1.44 -37.03 24.45
C PRO A 80 0.06 -37.17 24.75
N ALA A 81 0.61 -38.39 24.71
CA ALA A 81 2.00 -38.67 25.08
C ALA A 81 2.84 -39.31 23.96
N GLN A 82 2.25 -39.57 22.79
CA GLN A 82 2.93 -40.24 21.67
C GLN A 82 2.61 -39.48 20.39
N GLY A 83 3.63 -38.82 19.84
CA GLY A 83 3.48 -38.09 18.59
C GLY A 83 4.41 -36.90 18.45
N GLU A 84 5.60 -36.96 19.06
CA GLU A 84 6.66 -35.99 18.77
C GLU A 84 7.51 -36.51 17.60
N VAL A 85 7.71 -35.67 16.60
CA VAL A 85 8.53 -35.98 15.42
C VAL A 85 9.64 -34.96 15.33
N HIS A 86 10.89 -35.41 15.40
CA HIS A 86 12.06 -34.56 15.20
C HIS A 86 12.60 -34.77 13.79
N LEU A 87 12.57 -33.74 12.95
CA LEU A 87 13.14 -33.76 11.62
C LEU A 87 14.59 -33.29 11.70
N ARG A 88 15.55 -34.19 11.48
CA ARG A 88 17.00 -33.95 11.60
C ARG A 88 17.73 -34.43 10.35
N ALA A 89 18.83 -33.76 10.02
CA ALA A 89 19.73 -34.19 8.94
C ALA A 89 20.73 -35.28 9.41
N GLU A 90 21.08 -35.27 10.69
CA GLU A 90 22.10 -36.13 11.30
C GLU A 90 21.62 -36.68 12.65
N GLY A 91 22.27 -37.74 13.13
CA GLY A 91 21.95 -38.41 14.39
C GLY A 91 20.85 -39.48 14.26
N GLU A 92 20.29 -39.87 15.41
CA GLU A 92 19.19 -40.82 15.49
C GLU A 92 17.91 -40.25 14.88
N LEU A 93 17.15 -41.12 14.20
CA LEU A 93 15.92 -40.81 13.47
C LEU A 93 16.11 -39.73 12.38
N ARG A 94 17.29 -39.69 11.75
CA ARG A 94 17.55 -38.77 10.64
C ARG A 94 16.68 -39.08 9.43
N LEU A 95 16.43 -38.05 8.62
CA LEU A 95 15.75 -38.21 7.33
C LEU A 95 16.63 -39.01 6.36
N PRO A 96 16.09 -40.03 5.65
CA PRO A 96 16.83 -40.76 4.63
C PRO A 96 17.34 -39.84 3.52
N GLU A 97 18.59 -40.01 3.08
CA GLU A 97 19.24 -39.12 2.09
C GLU A 97 18.51 -39.07 0.73
N HIS A 98 17.78 -40.12 0.40
CA HIS A 98 16.99 -40.25 -0.83
C HIS A 98 15.54 -39.75 -0.69
N THR A 99 15.20 -39.07 0.41
CA THR A 99 13.85 -38.52 0.62
C THR A 99 13.51 -37.48 -0.45
N THR A 100 12.44 -37.74 -1.20
CA THR A 100 11.87 -36.89 -2.25
C THR A 100 10.60 -36.18 -1.79
N ALA A 101 9.84 -36.78 -0.88
CA ALA A 101 8.64 -36.20 -0.29
C ALA A 101 8.57 -36.55 1.20
N LEU A 102 8.26 -35.55 2.02
CA LEU A 102 8.08 -35.72 3.46
C LEU A 102 6.70 -35.21 3.85
N ARG A 103 5.91 -36.05 4.50
CA ARG A 103 4.57 -35.70 5.00
C ARG A 103 4.45 -36.11 6.45
N VAL A 104 4.10 -35.18 7.33
CA VAL A 104 3.90 -35.41 8.77
C VAL A 104 2.50 -34.95 9.14
N GLU A 105 1.68 -35.85 9.70
CA GLU A 105 0.26 -35.59 9.97
C GLU A 105 -0.16 -35.95 11.39
N GLY A 106 -0.98 -35.07 11.98
CA GLY A 106 -1.69 -35.36 13.24
C GLY A 106 -0.80 -35.49 14.47
N CYS A 107 0.44 -35.01 14.41
CA CYS A 107 1.42 -35.13 15.48
C CYS A 107 1.19 -34.10 16.59
N ALA A 108 1.46 -34.48 17.84
CA ALA A 108 1.39 -33.56 18.97
C ALA A 108 2.41 -32.43 18.78
N ARG A 109 3.64 -32.78 18.38
CA ARG A 109 4.71 -31.81 18.15
C ARG A 109 5.58 -32.23 16.98
N VAL A 110 5.89 -31.30 16.10
CA VAL A 110 6.89 -31.50 15.04
C VAL A 110 7.99 -30.47 15.22
N GLU A 111 9.20 -30.94 15.48
CA GLU A 111 10.36 -30.08 15.63
C GLU A 111 11.27 -30.21 14.41
N VAL A 112 11.45 -29.13 13.67
CA VAL A 112 12.32 -29.06 12.49
C VAL A 112 13.66 -28.47 12.91
N HIS A 113 14.66 -29.33 13.06
CA HIS A 113 16.00 -28.94 13.49
C HIS A 113 16.74 -28.15 12.42
N GLU A 114 17.84 -27.52 12.82
CA GLU A 114 18.69 -26.78 11.89
C GLU A 114 19.13 -27.67 10.73
N ARG A 115 19.02 -27.16 9.50
CA ARG A 115 19.48 -27.83 8.28
C ARG A 115 18.83 -29.20 8.04
N ALA A 116 17.67 -29.50 8.63
CA ALA A 116 16.98 -30.79 8.51
C ALA A 116 16.84 -31.30 7.06
N VAL A 117 16.61 -30.38 6.11
CA VAL A 117 16.43 -30.71 4.68
C VAL A 117 17.65 -30.39 3.81
N HIS A 118 18.76 -29.94 4.39
CA HIS A 118 19.90 -29.40 3.67
C HIS A 118 20.59 -30.44 2.77
N ALA A 119 20.74 -31.68 3.28
CA ALA A 119 21.38 -32.78 2.56
C ALA A 119 20.46 -33.45 1.51
N LEU A 120 19.15 -33.17 1.54
CA LEU A 120 18.16 -33.87 0.73
C LEU A 120 18.06 -33.28 -0.68
N ARG A 121 19.03 -33.61 -1.53
CA ARG A 121 19.15 -33.09 -2.91
C ARG A 121 17.94 -33.40 -3.80
N HIS A 122 17.17 -34.43 -3.49
CA HIS A 122 16.02 -34.84 -4.27
C HIS A 122 14.68 -34.44 -3.64
N LEU A 123 14.70 -33.71 -2.51
CA LEU A 123 13.49 -33.28 -1.84
C LEU A 123 12.71 -32.29 -2.73
N ARG A 124 11.44 -32.62 -2.96
CA ARG A 124 10.48 -31.84 -3.76
C ARG A 124 9.34 -31.28 -2.91
N SER A 125 8.97 -31.95 -1.82
CA SER A 125 7.87 -31.50 -0.96
C SER A 125 8.08 -31.82 0.51
N VAL A 126 7.67 -30.90 1.37
CA VAL A 126 7.53 -31.07 2.81
C VAL A 126 6.15 -30.55 3.21
N GLU A 127 5.32 -31.43 3.77
CA GLU A 127 3.98 -31.10 4.24
C GLU A 127 3.85 -31.43 5.73
N LEU A 128 3.65 -30.42 6.57
CA LEU A 128 3.37 -30.56 8.00
C LEU A 128 1.90 -30.18 8.22
N ARG A 129 1.03 -31.16 8.46
CA ARG A 129 -0.44 -30.95 8.52
C ARG A 129 -1.05 -31.37 9.84
N GLY A 130 -1.83 -30.47 10.43
CA GLY A 130 -2.61 -30.75 11.64
C GLY A 130 -1.74 -31.15 12.84
N ALA A 131 -0.48 -30.74 12.85
CA ALA A 131 0.37 -30.87 14.04
C ALA A 131 -0.10 -29.86 15.09
N GLN A 132 -0.23 -30.25 16.35
CA GLN A 132 -0.69 -29.30 17.39
C GLN A 132 0.34 -28.18 17.56
N GLU A 133 1.62 -28.55 17.62
CA GLU A 133 2.75 -27.63 17.67
C GLU A 133 3.79 -27.93 16.58
N VAL A 134 4.30 -26.87 15.95
CA VAL A 134 5.45 -26.93 15.04
C VAL A 134 6.52 -25.97 15.58
N VAL A 135 7.68 -26.53 15.93
CA VAL A 135 8.85 -25.78 16.39
C VAL A 135 9.85 -25.74 15.24
N LEU A 136 10.15 -24.54 14.76
CA LEU A 136 11.15 -24.31 13.73
C LEU A 136 12.43 -23.81 14.39
N HIS A 137 13.56 -24.43 14.07
CA HIS A 137 14.88 -23.89 14.39
C HIS A 137 15.40 -23.01 13.24
N PRO A 138 16.42 -22.16 13.47
CA PRO A 138 17.10 -21.43 12.41
C PRO A 138 17.54 -22.38 11.28
N TYR A 139 17.45 -21.95 10.02
CA TYR A 139 17.84 -22.76 8.86
C TYR A 139 17.08 -24.10 8.68
N ALA A 140 15.92 -24.27 9.33
CA ALA A 140 15.07 -25.46 9.22
C ALA A 140 14.83 -25.87 7.75
N PHE A 141 14.51 -24.90 6.89
CA PHE A 141 14.31 -25.09 5.46
C PHE A 141 15.35 -24.32 4.64
N SER A 142 16.62 -24.62 4.88
CA SER A 142 17.74 -24.08 4.12
C SER A 142 18.23 -25.06 3.06
N ARG A 143 18.41 -24.58 1.82
CA ARG A 143 18.98 -25.39 0.73
C ARG A 143 20.13 -24.65 0.04
N PRO A 144 21.32 -25.27 -0.08
CA PRO A 144 22.44 -24.67 -0.79
C PRO A 144 22.11 -24.62 -2.28
N GLY A 145 22.35 -23.49 -2.94
CA GLY A 145 22.08 -23.33 -4.37
C GLY A 145 21.74 -21.92 -4.82
N GLY A 146 21.52 -20.96 -3.92
CA GLY A 146 21.56 -19.56 -4.32
C GLY A 146 22.98 -19.18 -4.79
N PRO A 147 23.15 -18.28 -5.76
CA PRO A 147 24.46 -17.70 -6.07
C PRO A 147 24.97 -16.91 -4.86
N GLU A 148 25.56 -17.60 -3.87
CA GLU A 148 26.24 -16.98 -2.73
C GLU A 148 27.43 -16.10 -3.15
N GLY A 149 27.84 -16.18 -4.42
CA GLY A 149 28.94 -15.39 -4.99
C GLY A 149 28.57 -13.98 -5.52
N ALA A 150 27.30 -13.57 -5.56
CA ALA A 150 26.93 -12.26 -6.13
C ALA A 150 26.67 -11.15 -5.08
N GLU A 151 26.47 -11.49 -3.80
CA GLU A 151 26.12 -10.50 -2.76
C GLU A 151 27.11 -10.41 -1.59
N ALA A 152 28.22 -11.14 -1.63
CA ALA A 152 29.28 -11.06 -0.60
C ALA A 152 30.11 -9.75 -0.64
N GLY A 153 29.74 -8.76 -1.47
CA GLY A 153 30.46 -7.49 -1.61
C GLY A 153 29.88 -6.29 -0.88
N SER A 154 28.70 -6.40 -0.25
CA SER A 154 28.12 -5.29 0.54
C SER A 154 27.89 -5.75 1.97
N SER A 155 28.97 -6.11 2.65
CA SER A 155 29.03 -5.84 4.08
C SER A 155 28.89 -4.33 4.24
N GLU A 156 27.70 -3.85 4.61
CA GLU A 156 27.60 -2.65 5.45
C GLU A 156 28.34 -2.99 6.75
N SER A 157 29.67 -2.95 6.70
CA SER A 157 30.47 -2.75 7.88
C SER A 157 30.16 -1.33 8.35
N GLY A 158 29.62 -1.23 9.56
CA GLY A 158 29.62 0.03 10.29
C GLY A 158 31.07 0.47 10.48
N GLY A 159 31.59 1.24 9.53
CA GLY A 159 32.89 1.89 9.60
C GLY A 159 32.79 3.17 10.42
N GLY A 160 32.74 3.02 11.74
CA GLY A 160 33.22 4.05 12.66
C GLY A 160 34.74 3.98 12.70
N GLY A 161 35.42 5.03 12.24
CA GLY A 161 36.87 5.09 12.21
C GLY A 161 37.39 6.32 11.48
N GLY A 162 37.31 7.47 12.15
CA GLY A 162 38.06 8.67 11.76
C GLY A 162 39.55 8.47 12.04
N GLY A 163 40.38 8.63 11.02
CA GLY A 163 41.83 8.62 11.11
C GLY A 163 42.42 9.40 9.95
N ALA A 164 42.90 10.61 10.26
CA ALA A 164 43.58 11.51 9.34
C ALA A 164 44.96 10.96 8.94
N ALA A 165 45.35 11.14 7.67
CA ALA A 165 46.62 11.78 7.26
C ALA A 165 46.94 11.58 5.75
N SER A 166 47.10 12.71 5.05
CA SER A 166 48.29 13.09 4.27
C SER A 166 48.69 12.39 2.94
N ARG A 167 48.85 13.26 1.92
CA ARG A 167 49.75 13.22 0.73
C ARG A 167 49.39 12.16 -0.34
N GLY A 168 49.30 12.46 -1.63
CA GLY A 168 49.90 13.51 -2.46
C GLY A 168 50.71 12.84 -3.57
N GLY A 169 50.37 13.09 -4.84
CA GLY A 169 51.27 12.86 -5.98
C GLY A 169 50.79 11.90 -7.08
N GLY A 170 50.40 12.50 -8.22
CA GLY A 170 50.94 12.21 -9.57
C GLY A 170 50.78 10.83 -10.20
N GLY A 171 50.27 10.80 -11.45
CA GLY A 171 50.58 9.75 -12.41
C GLY A 171 49.48 9.38 -13.40
N HIS A 172 49.47 10.05 -14.56
CA HIS A 172 49.04 9.51 -15.87
C HIS A 172 49.97 8.32 -16.26
N PRO A 173 49.66 7.37 -17.19
CA PRO A 173 48.89 7.59 -18.42
C PRO A 173 47.96 6.45 -18.90
N ASP A 174 47.14 6.81 -19.90
CA ASP A 174 46.66 6.04 -21.05
C ASP A 174 46.60 4.50 -20.98
N VAL A 175 45.37 3.97 -20.96
CA VAL A 175 45.09 2.56 -21.27
C VAL A 175 44.23 2.47 -22.53
N ALA A 176 44.75 1.67 -23.45
CA ALA A 176 44.32 1.47 -24.82
C ALA A 176 42.90 0.90 -24.97
N SER A 177 42.23 1.39 -25.99
CA SER A 177 41.02 0.88 -26.61
C SER A 177 41.22 -0.54 -27.15
N ALA A 178 40.40 -1.49 -26.69
CA ALA A 178 40.24 -2.81 -27.31
C ALA A 178 38.87 -2.90 -28.02
N PRO A 179 38.78 -3.59 -29.18
CA PRO A 179 37.62 -3.53 -30.04
C PRO A 179 36.48 -4.45 -29.59
N TYR A 180 35.26 -3.94 -29.76
CA TYR A 180 33.99 -4.65 -29.65
C TYR A 180 33.93 -5.82 -30.64
N GLY A 181 34.08 -7.05 -30.15
CA GLY A 181 33.77 -8.27 -30.90
C GLY A 181 32.28 -8.58 -30.81
N SER A 182 31.54 -8.31 -31.89
CA SER A 182 30.13 -8.69 -32.04
C SER A 182 30.03 -10.19 -32.33
N ALA A 183 29.71 -10.98 -31.30
CA ALA A 183 29.35 -12.39 -31.44
C ALA A 183 27.84 -12.54 -31.28
N HIS A 184 27.11 -12.47 -32.41
CA HIS A 184 25.71 -12.89 -32.51
C HIS A 184 25.64 -14.42 -32.45
N GLY A 185 25.78 -14.99 -31.25
CA GLY A 185 25.46 -16.38 -30.97
C GLY A 185 23.95 -16.53 -30.77
N HIS A 186 23.26 -17.12 -31.74
CA HIS A 186 21.88 -17.59 -31.58
C HIS A 186 21.84 -18.69 -30.50
N ALA A 187 21.63 -18.30 -29.24
CA ALA A 187 21.35 -19.24 -28.16
C ALA A 187 19.99 -19.88 -28.44
N LEU A 188 20.00 -21.18 -28.77
CA LEU A 188 18.79 -21.99 -28.87
C LEU A 188 18.02 -21.91 -27.54
N PRO A 189 16.68 -21.77 -27.59
CA PRO A 189 15.87 -21.74 -26.37
C PRO A 189 16.08 -23.04 -25.57
N PRO A 190 16.27 -22.97 -24.24
CA PRO A 190 16.47 -24.15 -23.42
C PRO A 190 15.26 -25.09 -23.53
N SER A 191 15.53 -26.39 -23.70
CA SER A 191 14.51 -27.43 -23.81
C SER A 191 13.56 -27.38 -22.59
N PRO A 192 12.22 -27.37 -22.79
CA PRO A 192 11.23 -27.11 -21.75
C PRO A 192 11.21 -28.13 -20.59
N GLY A 193 11.83 -29.32 -20.74
CA GLY A 193 11.87 -30.35 -19.70
C GLY A 193 12.97 -30.22 -18.64
N LEU A 194 13.98 -29.36 -18.84
CA LEU A 194 15.09 -29.19 -17.88
C LEU A 194 14.80 -28.14 -16.79
N LEU A 195 13.82 -27.26 -17.01
CA LEU A 195 13.49 -26.20 -16.07
C LEU A 195 12.72 -26.70 -14.82
N GLU A 196 12.00 -27.83 -14.92
CA GLU A 196 11.26 -28.39 -13.78
C GLU A 196 12.15 -29.14 -12.78
N ALA A 197 13.31 -29.65 -13.21
CA ALA A 197 14.25 -30.34 -12.32
C ALA A 197 15.03 -29.39 -11.40
N GLU A 198 15.01 -28.08 -11.68
CA GLU A 198 15.70 -27.05 -10.87
C GLU A 198 14.81 -26.37 -9.83
N ALA A 199 13.51 -26.68 -9.78
CA ALA A 199 12.61 -26.12 -8.78
C ALA A 199 12.96 -26.68 -7.39
N GLY A 200 13.19 -25.78 -6.41
CA GLY A 200 13.43 -26.17 -5.02
C GLY A 200 12.21 -26.88 -4.38
N PRO A 201 12.31 -27.38 -3.13
CA PRO A 201 11.19 -28.05 -2.50
C PRO A 201 10.02 -27.08 -2.21
N SER A 202 8.81 -27.61 -2.21
CA SER A 202 7.59 -26.96 -1.72
C SER A 202 7.41 -27.27 -0.24
N VAL A 203 7.41 -26.25 0.62
CA VAL A 203 7.20 -26.37 2.06
C VAL A 203 5.82 -25.85 2.42
N VAL A 204 4.99 -26.68 3.05
CA VAL A 204 3.64 -26.34 3.50
C VAL A 204 3.50 -26.70 4.97
N VAL A 205 3.17 -25.70 5.80
CA VAL A 205 2.78 -25.89 7.20
C VAL A 205 1.32 -25.47 7.34
N GLU A 206 0.47 -26.38 7.80
CA GLU A 206 -0.97 -26.17 7.77
C GLU A 206 -1.65 -26.62 9.07
N GLY A 207 -2.44 -25.73 9.67
CA GLY A 207 -3.25 -26.04 10.84
C GLY A 207 -2.43 -26.28 12.12
N ALA A 208 -1.33 -25.55 12.32
CA ALA A 208 -0.42 -25.75 13.44
C ALA A 208 -0.20 -24.48 14.29
N ARG A 209 0.16 -24.67 15.57
CA ARG A 209 0.66 -23.59 16.44
C ARG A 209 2.17 -23.52 16.34
N LEU A 210 2.71 -22.31 16.21
CA LEU A 210 4.15 -22.06 16.22
C LEU A 210 4.48 -21.27 17.50
N PRO A 211 4.72 -21.94 18.63
CA PRO A 211 4.90 -21.27 19.92
C PRO A 211 6.13 -20.36 19.94
N GLY A 212 7.24 -20.82 19.33
CA GLY A 212 8.47 -20.03 19.18
C GLY A 212 8.45 -19.02 18.04
N GLY A 213 7.35 -18.93 17.29
CA GLY A 213 7.28 -18.09 16.10
C GLY A 213 8.02 -18.67 14.89
N VAL A 214 8.51 -17.79 14.01
CA VAL A 214 9.36 -18.18 12.87
C VAL A 214 10.73 -17.56 13.09
N PRO A 215 11.78 -18.35 13.40
CA PRO A 215 13.08 -17.80 13.72
C PRO A 215 13.78 -17.23 12.48
N SER A 216 14.86 -16.48 12.72
CA SER A 216 15.70 -15.95 11.65
C SER A 216 16.23 -17.06 10.75
N TYR A 217 16.22 -16.82 9.44
CA TYR A 217 16.69 -17.74 8.40
C TYR A 217 15.98 -19.10 8.37
N ALA A 218 14.78 -19.23 8.96
CA ALA A 218 13.99 -20.46 8.88
C ALA A 218 13.79 -20.92 7.42
N PHE A 219 13.52 -19.97 6.51
CA PHE A 219 13.34 -20.22 5.08
C PHE A 219 14.41 -19.50 4.27
N ARG A 220 15.34 -20.26 3.66
CA ARG A 220 16.47 -19.70 2.89
C ARG A 220 16.84 -20.56 1.68
N GLY A 221 17.27 -19.91 0.61
CA GLY A 221 17.83 -20.56 -0.58
C GLY A 221 16.78 -20.89 -1.63
N ARG A 222 16.98 -21.98 -2.38
CA ARG A 222 16.06 -22.38 -3.46
C ARG A 222 14.89 -23.16 -2.89
N LEU A 223 13.74 -22.50 -2.73
CA LEU A 223 12.45 -23.11 -2.35
C LEU A 223 11.43 -22.76 -3.43
N ALA A 224 10.76 -23.73 -4.05
CA ALA A 224 9.78 -23.41 -5.09
C ALA A 224 8.52 -22.77 -4.50
N ARG A 225 8.11 -23.23 -3.31
CA ARG A 225 6.93 -22.74 -2.62
C ARG A 225 7.13 -22.76 -1.12
N VAL A 226 6.64 -21.72 -0.45
CA VAL A 226 6.52 -21.68 1.01
C VAL A 226 5.10 -21.24 1.35
N ALA A 227 4.37 -22.07 2.10
CA ALA A 227 2.99 -21.78 2.49
C ALA A 227 2.78 -22.05 3.99
N LEU A 228 2.33 -21.03 4.72
CA LEU A 228 1.85 -21.13 6.10
C LEU A 228 0.33 -20.89 6.09
N ARG A 229 -0.47 -21.88 6.49
CA ARG A 229 -1.92 -21.87 6.31
C ARG A 229 -2.65 -22.23 7.59
N ARG A 230 -3.62 -21.41 8.01
CA ARG A 230 -4.41 -21.67 9.23
C ARG A 230 -3.51 -21.91 10.45
N CYS A 231 -2.40 -21.18 10.54
CA CYS A 231 -1.44 -21.32 11.62
C CYS A 231 -1.63 -20.24 12.68
N ALA A 232 -1.35 -20.57 13.93
CA ALA A 232 -1.28 -19.60 15.03
C ALA A 232 0.18 -19.39 15.43
N ILE A 233 0.76 -18.27 15.00
CA ILE A 233 2.16 -17.89 15.26
C ILE A 233 2.17 -17.06 16.55
N GLN A 234 2.37 -17.72 17.69
CA GLN A 234 2.31 -17.09 19.01
C GLN A 234 3.58 -16.32 19.36
N GLY A 235 4.72 -16.70 18.77
CA GLY A 235 5.97 -15.93 18.82
C GLY A 235 6.03 -14.82 17.77
N SER A 236 7.21 -14.23 17.58
CA SER A 236 7.43 -13.29 16.48
C SER A 236 7.78 -14.01 15.17
N VAL A 237 7.45 -13.41 14.04
CA VAL A 237 8.17 -13.66 12.78
C VAL A 237 9.43 -12.82 12.84
N ALA A 238 10.54 -13.47 13.19
CA ALA A 238 11.80 -12.82 13.48
C ALA A 238 12.39 -12.13 12.25
N ALA A 239 13.29 -11.17 12.47
CA ALA A 239 14.05 -10.56 11.38
C ALA A 239 14.74 -11.64 10.52
N PHE A 240 14.74 -11.47 9.21
CA PHE A 240 15.31 -12.41 8.24
C PHE A 240 14.70 -13.82 8.25
N ALA A 241 13.52 -14.03 8.84
CA ALA A 241 12.81 -15.31 8.80
C ALA A 241 12.67 -15.86 7.36
N PHE A 242 12.39 -14.97 6.41
CA PHE A 242 12.37 -15.24 4.98
C PHE A 242 13.44 -14.40 4.30
N ALA A 243 14.60 -15.00 4.03
CA ALA A 243 15.76 -14.30 3.49
C ALA A 243 16.41 -15.06 2.34
N SER A 244 16.84 -14.32 1.32
CA SER A 244 17.61 -14.87 0.19
C SER A 244 16.90 -16.06 -0.49
N LEU A 245 15.58 -15.97 -0.62
CA LEU A 245 14.79 -16.93 -1.39
C LEU A 245 15.08 -16.74 -2.89
N ALA A 246 15.48 -17.83 -3.54
CA ALA A 246 15.86 -17.84 -4.94
C ALA A 246 14.93 -18.76 -5.74
N ALA A 247 14.52 -18.30 -6.93
CA ALA A 247 13.62 -19.03 -7.82
C ALA A 247 12.30 -19.48 -7.15
N THR A 248 11.82 -18.72 -6.15
CA THR A 248 10.58 -19.04 -5.45
C THR A 248 9.38 -18.59 -6.27
N HIS A 249 8.49 -19.52 -6.57
CA HIS A 249 7.28 -19.23 -7.31
C HIS A 249 6.20 -18.63 -6.41
N LEU A 250 5.99 -19.19 -5.21
CA LEU A 250 4.92 -18.74 -4.32
C LEU A 250 5.39 -18.64 -2.87
N LEU A 251 5.20 -17.47 -2.26
CA LEU A 251 5.23 -17.27 -0.82
C LEU A 251 3.80 -16.91 -0.37
N GLU A 252 3.22 -17.75 0.48
CA GLU A 252 1.83 -17.65 0.91
C GLU A 252 1.73 -17.70 2.44
N MET A 253 1.06 -16.71 3.03
CA MET A 253 0.60 -16.77 4.42
C MET A 253 -0.91 -16.56 4.40
N ALA A 254 -1.67 -17.56 4.81
CA ALA A 254 -3.13 -17.57 4.66
C ALA A 254 -3.84 -17.96 5.95
N ASP A 255 -4.80 -17.14 6.37
CA ASP A 255 -5.67 -17.36 7.53
C ASP A 255 -4.89 -17.61 8.83
N CYS A 256 -3.79 -16.87 9.05
CA CYS A 256 -2.93 -17.00 10.22
C CYS A 256 -3.16 -15.89 11.25
N THR A 257 -3.07 -16.23 12.53
CA THR A 257 -2.90 -15.25 13.62
C THR A 257 -1.42 -15.09 13.91
N ILE A 258 -0.93 -13.85 14.03
CA ILE A 258 0.49 -13.55 14.24
C ILE A 258 0.61 -12.56 15.39
N ALA A 259 1.26 -13.00 16.46
CA ALA A 259 1.48 -12.15 17.62
C ALA A 259 2.35 -10.93 17.26
N ALA A 260 3.53 -11.18 16.67
CA ALA A 260 4.42 -10.11 16.25
C ALA A 260 5.13 -10.37 14.93
N VAL A 261 5.44 -9.30 14.21
CA VAL A 261 6.33 -9.30 13.05
C VAL A 261 7.46 -8.34 13.36
N GLU A 262 8.70 -8.77 13.18
CA GLU A 262 9.87 -7.91 13.35
C GLU A 262 10.21 -7.16 12.06
N GLY A 263 10.97 -6.07 12.19
CA GLY A 263 11.51 -5.37 11.03
C GLY A 263 12.43 -6.30 10.23
N GLN A 264 12.35 -6.21 8.90
CA GLN A 264 13.12 -7.04 7.96
C GLN A 264 12.82 -8.55 8.05
N ALA A 265 11.67 -8.96 8.58
CA ALA A 265 11.24 -10.36 8.57
C ALA A 265 11.28 -10.98 7.16
N PHE A 266 10.95 -10.18 6.14
CA PHE A 266 11.01 -10.54 4.73
C PHE A 266 12.05 -9.66 4.04
N LYS A 267 13.25 -10.19 3.77
CA LYS A 267 14.37 -9.38 3.27
C LYS A 267 15.04 -9.95 2.02
N ARG A 268 15.25 -9.09 1.01
CA ARG A 268 16.13 -9.32 -0.15
C ARG A 268 15.87 -10.67 -0.82
N PHE A 269 14.67 -10.84 -1.36
CA PHE A 269 14.35 -12.03 -2.14
C PHE A 269 13.44 -11.71 -3.31
N ALA A 270 13.40 -12.63 -4.28
CA ALA A 270 12.53 -12.53 -5.44
C ALA A 270 11.52 -13.68 -5.48
N VAL A 271 10.23 -13.35 -5.58
CA VAL A 271 9.14 -14.31 -5.74
C VAL A 271 8.32 -14.01 -6.99
N GLU A 272 7.72 -15.04 -7.61
CA GLU A 272 6.72 -14.81 -8.66
C GLU A 272 5.42 -14.27 -8.06
N ARG A 273 4.95 -14.86 -6.96
CA ARG A 273 3.70 -14.49 -6.29
C ARG A 273 3.88 -14.38 -4.77
N LEU A 274 3.43 -13.27 -4.21
CA LEU A 274 3.37 -13.03 -2.77
C LEU A 274 1.92 -12.84 -2.33
N VAL A 275 1.41 -13.74 -1.49
CA VAL A 275 0.03 -13.74 -1.00
C VAL A 275 0.02 -13.64 0.52
N LEU A 276 -0.49 -12.53 1.03
CA LEU A 276 -0.77 -12.30 2.44
C LEU A 276 -2.30 -12.22 2.59
N SER A 277 -2.94 -13.29 3.06
CA SER A 277 -4.40 -13.38 3.08
C SER A 277 -4.93 -13.79 4.45
N GLY A 278 -6.01 -13.17 4.93
CA GLY A 278 -6.66 -13.56 6.19
C GLY A 278 -5.76 -13.43 7.42
N LEU A 279 -4.79 -12.51 7.41
CA LEU A 279 -3.84 -12.37 8.52
C LEU A 279 -4.42 -11.49 9.62
N ALA A 280 -4.37 -11.95 10.86
CA ALA A 280 -4.70 -11.14 12.03
C ALA A 280 -3.42 -10.86 12.84
N LEU A 281 -2.94 -9.62 12.77
CA LEU A 281 -1.77 -9.16 13.51
C LEU A 281 -2.18 -8.58 14.86
N GLU A 282 -1.61 -9.09 15.95
CA GLU A 282 -1.91 -8.58 17.31
C GLU A 282 -1.16 -7.28 17.61
N THR A 283 0.03 -7.11 17.00
CA THR A 283 0.87 -5.93 17.15
C THR A 283 0.97 -5.11 15.86
N PRO A 284 1.43 -3.84 15.95
CA PRO A 284 1.68 -3.01 14.77
C PRO A 284 2.65 -3.64 13.78
N LEU A 285 2.35 -3.55 12.48
CA LEU A 285 3.28 -3.96 11.43
C LEU A 285 4.43 -2.94 11.39
N PRO A 286 5.68 -3.35 11.70
CA PRO A 286 6.79 -2.42 11.82
C PRO A 286 7.27 -1.92 10.45
N SER A 287 7.99 -0.80 10.48
CA SER A 287 8.69 -0.30 9.30
C SER A 287 9.66 -1.35 8.76
N ARG A 288 9.75 -1.46 7.43
CA ARG A 288 10.61 -2.43 6.75
C ARG A 288 10.27 -3.89 7.06
N ALA A 289 9.05 -4.24 7.49
CA ALA A 289 8.65 -5.64 7.65
C ALA A 289 8.92 -6.44 6.35
N LEU A 290 8.50 -5.87 5.21
CA LEU A 290 8.95 -6.28 3.88
C LEU A 290 10.01 -5.29 3.40
N ALA A 291 11.26 -5.73 3.38
CA ALA A 291 12.42 -4.95 3.01
C ALA A 291 13.02 -5.45 1.69
N ASP A 292 12.84 -4.66 0.62
CA ASP A 292 13.42 -4.93 -0.69
C ASP A 292 12.98 -6.29 -1.28
N VAL A 293 11.68 -6.55 -1.20
CA VAL A 293 11.09 -7.75 -1.77
C VAL A 293 10.75 -7.50 -3.25
N ARG A 294 11.30 -8.33 -4.14
CA ARG A 294 10.98 -8.27 -5.57
C ARG A 294 9.87 -9.26 -5.89
N VAL A 295 8.73 -8.77 -6.33
CA VAL A 295 7.60 -9.60 -6.76
C VAL A 295 7.48 -9.48 -8.27
N ARG A 296 7.61 -10.57 -9.02
CA ARG A 296 7.61 -10.51 -10.49
C ARG A 296 6.21 -10.54 -11.10
N GLY A 297 5.31 -11.31 -10.49
CA GLY A 297 3.94 -11.52 -10.94
C GLY A 297 2.96 -10.72 -10.12
N GLU A 298 2.46 -11.29 -9.03
CA GLU A 298 1.32 -10.74 -8.29
C GLU A 298 1.62 -10.55 -6.80
N LEU A 299 1.28 -9.38 -6.28
CA LEU A 299 1.26 -9.06 -4.86
C LEU A 299 -0.19 -8.93 -4.39
N VAL A 300 -0.62 -9.84 -3.51
CA VAL A 300 -1.97 -9.84 -2.94
C VAL A 300 -1.89 -9.64 -1.43
N VAL A 301 -2.55 -8.61 -0.92
CA VAL A 301 -2.77 -8.34 0.50
C VAL A 301 -4.28 -8.31 0.71
N GLU A 302 -4.84 -9.34 1.32
CA GLU A 302 -6.29 -9.53 1.41
C GLU A 302 -6.74 -9.91 2.82
N ARG A 303 -7.86 -9.37 3.31
CA ARG A 303 -8.41 -9.74 4.62
C ARG A 303 -7.36 -9.63 5.74
N VAL A 304 -6.45 -8.66 5.64
CA VAL A 304 -5.40 -8.43 6.65
C VAL A 304 -5.89 -7.41 7.68
N SER A 305 -5.83 -7.80 8.96
CA SER A 305 -6.14 -6.95 10.10
C SER A 305 -4.86 -6.59 10.85
N ALA A 306 -4.66 -5.30 11.11
CA ALA A 306 -3.54 -4.81 11.91
C ALA A 306 -3.93 -3.55 12.70
N PRO A 307 -3.47 -3.37 13.95
CA PRO A 307 -3.79 -2.17 14.73
C PRO A 307 -3.14 -0.92 14.13
N ARG A 308 -1.93 -1.04 13.59
CA ARG A 308 -1.19 0.04 12.95
C ARG A 308 -0.26 -0.51 11.88
N VAL A 309 -0.11 0.20 10.77
CA VAL A 309 0.84 -0.08 9.68
C VAL A 309 1.80 1.09 9.61
N ARG A 310 3.06 0.84 9.99
CA ARG A 310 4.08 1.90 10.03
C ARG A 310 4.60 2.30 8.64
N ALA A 311 5.26 3.44 8.58
CA ALA A 311 5.89 3.93 7.35
C ALA A 311 6.82 2.87 6.72
N ALA A 312 6.71 2.66 5.41
CA ALA A 312 7.44 1.67 4.64
C ALA A 312 7.37 0.23 5.21
N ALA A 313 6.30 -0.14 5.90
CA ALA A 313 6.11 -1.50 6.39
C ALA A 313 6.04 -2.51 5.24
N LEU A 314 5.34 -2.16 4.15
CA LEU A 314 5.21 -2.98 2.96
C LEU A 314 5.99 -2.35 1.79
N SER A 315 7.24 -2.78 1.59
CA SER A 315 8.07 -2.36 0.46
C SER A 315 8.25 -3.49 -0.55
N ALA A 316 7.71 -3.31 -1.76
CA ALA A 316 7.79 -4.31 -2.83
C ALA A 316 8.05 -3.66 -4.20
N ARG A 317 8.80 -4.34 -5.07
CA ARG A 317 9.15 -3.85 -6.41
C ARG A 317 8.85 -4.87 -7.51
N GLY A 318 8.41 -4.38 -8.65
CA GLY A 318 8.20 -5.14 -9.87
C GLY A 318 6.88 -5.91 -10.07
N PRO A 319 5.86 -5.89 -9.17
CA PRO A 319 4.68 -6.72 -9.39
C PRO A 319 3.94 -6.24 -10.64
N ARG A 320 3.54 -7.18 -11.50
CA ARG A 320 2.65 -6.93 -12.64
C ARG A 320 1.22 -6.63 -12.20
N ARG A 321 0.82 -7.09 -11.02
CA ARG A 321 -0.50 -6.81 -10.42
C ARG A 321 -0.36 -6.63 -8.92
N VAL A 322 -1.00 -5.59 -8.40
CA VAL A 322 -1.08 -5.32 -6.95
C VAL A 322 -2.54 -5.27 -6.54
N ALA A 323 -2.91 -6.06 -5.54
CA ALA A 323 -4.26 -6.07 -4.98
C ALA A 323 -4.19 -5.92 -3.45
N VAL A 324 -4.80 -4.86 -2.92
CA VAL A 324 -5.02 -4.62 -1.49
C VAL A 324 -6.53 -4.59 -1.27
N ARG A 325 -7.08 -5.66 -0.67
CA ARG A 325 -8.54 -5.82 -0.59
C ARG A 325 -9.05 -6.31 0.75
N ALA A 326 -10.21 -5.82 1.17
CA ALA A 326 -10.87 -6.29 2.40
C ALA A 326 -9.99 -6.21 3.66
N CYS A 327 -9.01 -5.31 3.70
CA CYS A 327 -8.13 -5.13 4.85
C CYS A 327 -8.77 -4.21 5.91
N ARG A 328 -8.41 -4.41 7.18
CA ARG A 328 -8.82 -3.56 8.30
C ARG A 328 -7.59 -3.07 9.05
N TRP A 329 -7.20 -1.82 8.83
CA TRP A 329 -6.02 -1.23 9.46
C TRP A 329 -6.42 -0.08 10.38
N GLY A 330 -6.05 -0.17 11.66
CA GLY A 330 -6.43 0.84 12.65
C GLY A 330 -5.79 2.20 12.40
N HIS A 331 -4.50 2.24 12.07
CA HIS A 331 -3.76 3.46 11.72
C HIS A 331 -2.78 3.16 10.58
N VAL A 332 -2.72 4.02 9.56
CA VAL A 332 -1.79 3.90 8.43
C VAL A 332 -0.92 5.14 8.36
N GLU A 333 0.38 4.96 8.59
CA GLU A 333 1.35 6.05 8.56
C GLU A 333 1.69 6.47 7.12
N GLY A 334 2.33 7.64 6.98
CA GLY A 334 2.81 8.16 5.70
C GLY A 334 3.72 7.13 5.00
N GLU A 335 3.48 6.91 3.72
CA GLU A 335 4.21 5.94 2.90
C GLU A 335 4.24 4.50 3.47
N ALA A 336 3.22 4.09 4.23
CA ALA A 336 3.13 2.73 4.76
C ALA A 336 3.25 1.66 3.67
N LEU A 337 2.72 1.95 2.48
CA LEU A 337 2.79 1.11 1.29
C LEU A 337 3.76 1.73 0.28
N ARG A 338 4.94 1.14 0.12
CA ARG A 338 5.93 1.52 -0.91
C ARG A 338 5.98 0.42 -1.97
N VAL A 339 5.09 0.50 -2.96
CA VAL A 339 5.00 -0.51 -4.01
C VAL A 339 5.25 0.13 -5.37
N ALA A 340 6.36 -0.24 -6.01
CA ALA A 340 6.70 0.16 -7.36
C ALA A 340 6.28 -0.95 -8.34
N ALA A 341 5.09 -0.83 -8.92
CA ALA A 341 4.48 -1.84 -9.78
C ALA A 341 4.79 -1.62 -11.28
N ARG A 342 4.59 -2.68 -12.07
CA ARG A 342 4.66 -2.67 -13.55
C ARG A 342 3.29 -2.72 -14.21
N GLY A 343 2.24 -2.90 -13.42
CA GLY A 343 0.87 -3.03 -13.90
C GLY A 343 -0.13 -2.62 -12.83
N PRO A 344 -1.44 -2.79 -13.07
CA PRO A 344 -2.47 -2.08 -12.33
C PRO A 344 -2.46 -2.34 -10.82
N ILE A 345 -2.78 -1.29 -10.07
CA ILE A 345 -2.89 -1.31 -8.61
C ILE A 345 -4.38 -1.19 -8.24
N VAL A 346 -4.87 -2.12 -7.43
CA VAL A 346 -6.26 -2.12 -6.95
C VAL A 346 -6.24 -2.07 -5.42
N VAL A 347 -6.84 -1.02 -4.86
CA VAL A 347 -7.05 -0.83 -3.41
C VAL A 347 -8.55 -0.72 -3.18
N ARG A 348 -9.19 -1.78 -2.71
CA ARG A 348 -10.65 -1.80 -2.59
C ARG A 348 -11.20 -2.48 -1.34
N ASP A 349 -12.41 -2.10 -0.94
CA ASP A 349 -13.13 -2.76 0.16
C ASP A 349 -12.38 -2.71 1.50
N ASN A 350 -11.45 -1.75 1.69
CA ASN A 350 -10.65 -1.66 2.91
C ASN A 350 -11.28 -0.71 3.94
N ALA A 351 -11.04 -0.98 5.21
CA ALA A 351 -11.40 -0.13 6.33
C ALA A 351 -10.15 0.44 7.01
N PHE A 352 -9.92 1.73 6.83
CA PHE A 352 -8.83 2.49 7.44
C PHE A 352 -9.37 3.28 8.63
N GLY A 353 -8.85 3.03 9.84
CA GLY A 353 -9.24 3.76 11.04
C GLY A 353 -8.73 5.20 11.00
N ALA A 354 -7.40 5.38 10.92
CA ALA A 354 -6.73 6.67 10.77
C ALA A 354 -5.72 6.63 9.61
N LEU A 355 -5.63 7.72 8.84
CA LEU A 355 -4.64 7.90 7.76
C LEU A 355 -3.78 9.15 8.00
N ASP A 356 -2.46 8.99 7.98
CA ASP A 356 -1.53 10.12 7.99
C ASP A 356 -1.34 10.69 6.57
N ALA A 357 -0.76 11.88 6.49
CA ALA A 357 -0.46 12.55 5.22
C ALA A 357 0.44 11.66 4.34
N GLY A 358 0.08 11.51 3.06
CA GLY A 358 0.85 10.71 2.11
C GLY A 358 0.85 9.21 2.38
N ALA A 359 -0.17 8.64 3.05
CA ALA A 359 -0.24 7.19 3.32
C ALA A 359 -0.06 6.31 2.06
N PHE A 360 -0.47 6.81 0.89
CA PHE A 360 -0.44 6.09 -0.39
C PHE A 360 0.52 6.66 -1.44
N VAL A 361 1.33 7.68 -1.11
CA VAL A 361 2.26 8.30 -2.09
C VAL A 361 3.35 7.33 -2.56
N GLY A 362 3.66 6.31 -1.76
CA GLY A 362 4.60 5.24 -2.09
C GLY A 362 4.08 4.22 -3.11
N LEU A 363 2.81 4.29 -3.50
CA LEU A 363 2.25 3.48 -4.59
C LEU A 363 2.58 4.15 -5.93
N GLY A 364 3.33 3.45 -6.78
CA GLY A 364 3.91 4.03 -7.98
C GLY A 364 4.20 3.02 -9.09
N ALA A 365 4.64 3.54 -10.23
CA ALA A 365 5.27 2.77 -11.29
C ALA A 365 6.76 2.52 -10.98
N GLU A 366 7.31 1.39 -11.42
CA GLU A 366 8.76 1.17 -11.43
C GLU A 366 9.44 2.14 -12.41
N GLU A 367 10.57 2.73 -12.02
CA GLU A 367 11.29 3.80 -12.76
C GLU A 367 11.50 3.51 -14.25
N ARG A 368 11.81 2.26 -14.61
CA ARG A 368 11.99 1.83 -16.01
C ARG A 368 10.72 1.95 -16.85
N THR A 369 9.56 1.75 -16.21
CA THR A 369 8.24 1.90 -16.80
C THR A 369 7.87 3.38 -16.91
N ALA A 370 8.30 4.19 -15.94
CA ALA A 370 7.98 5.62 -15.87
C ALA A 370 8.66 6.47 -16.97
N ALA A 371 9.78 6.01 -17.55
CA ALA A 371 10.59 6.80 -18.49
C ALA A 371 9.99 6.95 -19.91
N GLY A 372 8.82 6.38 -20.20
CA GLY A 372 8.20 6.51 -21.53
C GLY A 372 6.79 5.95 -21.69
N GLU A 373 6.18 5.41 -20.64
CA GLU A 373 4.83 4.83 -20.70
C GLU A 373 3.76 5.70 -20.03
N GLU A 374 2.49 5.46 -20.39
CA GLU A 374 1.34 6.10 -19.75
C GLU A 374 1.35 5.87 -18.23
N PRO A 375 0.97 6.87 -17.41
CA PRO A 375 0.87 6.71 -15.96
C PRO A 375 0.03 5.48 -15.58
N LEU A 376 0.51 4.73 -14.59
CA LEU A 376 -0.12 3.49 -14.17
C LEU A 376 -1.52 3.74 -13.59
N ARG A 377 -2.49 2.88 -13.89
CA ARG A 377 -3.85 3.01 -13.33
C ARG A 377 -3.89 2.46 -11.90
N LEU A 378 -4.35 3.29 -10.97
CA LEU A 378 -4.67 2.89 -9.60
C LEU A 378 -6.17 3.04 -9.37
N HIS A 379 -6.83 1.95 -8.97
CA HIS A 379 -8.24 1.93 -8.61
C HIS A 379 -8.38 1.93 -7.10
N PHE A 380 -8.90 3.02 -6.53
CA PHE A 380 -9.17 3.17 -5.10
C PHE A 380 -10.68 3.18 -4.87
N ALA A 381 -11.29 2.02 -4.65
CA ALA A 381 -12.74 1.87 -4.72
C ALA A 381 -13.34 1.31 -3.43
N ASN A 382 -14.49 1.83 -2.99
CA ASN A 382 -15.26 1.24 -1.89
C ASN A 382 -14.47 1.11 -0.57
N ASN A 383 -13.59 2.05 -0.28
CA ASN A 383 -12.83 2.07 0.97
C ASN A 383 -13.54 2.96 2.00
N SER A 384 -13.40 2.63 3.29
CA SER A 384 -13.85 3.49 4.39
C SER A 384 -12.69 4.09 5.18
N VAL A 385 -12.79 5.35 5.56
CA VAL A 385 -11.78 6.10 6.32
C VAL A 385 -12.43 6.75 7.55
N GLY A 386 -11.88 6.56 8.75
CA GLY A 386 -12.39 7.19 9.98
C GLY A 386 -11.82 8.59 10.24
N ALA A 387 -10.53 8.65 10.54
CA ALA A 387 -9.76 9.87 10.70
C ALA A 387 -8.71 9.99 9.60
N PHE A 388 -8.39 11.21 9.20
CA PHE A 388 -7.38 11.46 8.18
C PHE A 388 -6.75 12.83 8.37
N ALA A 389 -5.46 12.93 8.04
CA ALA A 389 -4.75 14.20 7.91
C ALA A 389 -4.98 14.81 6.51
N ALA A 390 -4.68 16.11 6.37
CA ALA A 390 -4.65 16.76 5.07
C ALA A 390 -3.62 16.07 4.15
N GLY A 391 -4.02 15.78 2.91
CA GLY A 391 -3.19 15.05 1.96
C GLY A 391 -3.04 13.55 2.24
N ALA A 392 -3.91 12.94 3.06
CA ALA A 392 -3.86 11.51 3.36
C ALA A 392 -3.99 10.61 2.11
N LEU A 393 -4.83 11.01 1.15
CA LEU A 393 -5.01 10.33 -0.14
C LEU A 393 -4.17 10.95 -1.26
N ALA A 394 -3.04 11.59 -0.93
CA ALA A 394 -2.09 12.00 -1.95
C ALA A 394 -1.47 10.79 -2.65
N PHE A 395 -1.57 10.76 -3.98
CA PHE A 395 -0.94 9.79 -4.84
C PHE A 395 0.19 10.46 -5.64
N ASN A 396 1.20 9.69 -6.04
CA ASN A 396 2.24 10.19 -6.92
C ASN A 396 1.71 10.38 -8.35
N ALA A 397 1.25 11.60 -8.66
CA ALA A 397 0.61 11.94 -9.92
C ALA A 397 1.51 11.80 -11.17
N SER A 398 2.84 11.81 -11.00
CA SER A 398 3.76 11.56 -12.12
C SER A 398 3.85 10.08 -12.49
N ALA A 399 3.62 9.19 -11.52
CA ALA A 399 3.76 7.75 -11.70
C ALA A 399 2.41 7.05 -11.92
N VAL A 400 1.32 7.59 -11.35
CA VAL A 400 0.03 6.91 -11.24
C VAL A 400 -1.13 7.86 -11.52
N ARG A 401 -2.09 7.39 -12.31
CA ARG A 401 -3.41 8.00 -12.47
C ARG A 401 -4.40 7.30 -11.55
N ALA A 402 -4.68 7.92 -10.41
CA ALA A 402 -5.61 7.40 -9.42
C ALA A 402 -7.07 7.67 -9.83
N HIS A 403 -7.90 6.61 -9.77
CA HIS A 403 -9.34 6.67 -9.90
C HIS A 403 -9.94 6.31 -8.54
N VAL A 404 -10.40 7.33 -7.81
CA VAL A 404 -11.05 7.16 -6.51
C VAL A 404 -12.55 7.03 -6.73
N SER A 405 -13.17 6.00 -6.18
CA SER A 405 -14.62 5.84 -6.23
C SER A 405 -15.22 5.29 -4.94
N ASP A 406 -16.45 5.69 -4.63
CA ASP A 406 -17.21 5.21 -3.46
C ASP A 406 -16.42 5.28 -2.13
N LEU A 407 -15.73 6.39 -1.88
CA LEU A 407 -14.99 6.62 -0.65
C LEU A 407 -15.93 6.96 0.50
N ARG A 408 -15.92 6.14 1.54
CA ARG A 408 -16.81 6.24 2.71
C ARG A 408 -16.09 6.89 3.89
N VAL A 409 -16.48 8.09 4.27
CA VAL A 409 -15.96 8.75 5.48
C VAL A 409 -16.81 8.30 6.67
N ALA A 410 -16.23 7.55 7.61
CA ALA A 410 -16.91 7.02 8.80
C ALA A 410 -17.17 8.10 9.86
N ARG A 411 -17.75 9.21 9.40
CA ARG A 411 -18.22 10.36 10.18
C ARG A 411 -19.64 10.70 9.70
N PRO A 412 -20.46 11.31 10.57
CA PRO A 412 -21.78 11.79 10.16
C PRO A 412 -21.65 12.82 9.03
N CYS A 413 -22.62 12.83 8.11
CA CYS A 413 -22.69 13.82 7.05
C CYS A 413 -22.83 15.25 7.61
N ASP A 414 -21.74 16.02 7.60
CA ASP A 414 -21.74 17.45 7.91
C ASP A 414 -21.28 18.22 6.67
N CYS A 415 -22.18 19.03 6.10
CA CYS A 415 -21.89 19.79 4.89
C CYS A 415 -20.83 20.87 5.09
N ALA A 416 -20.64 21.39 6.31
CA ALA A 416 -19.56 22.33 6.60
C ALA A 416 -18.20 21.63 6.58
N ALA A 417 -18.13 20.40 7.11
CA ALA A 417 -16.93 19.59 7.09
C ALA A 417 -16.65 18.97 5.71
N ALA A 418 -17.68 18.72 4.91
CA ALA A 418 -17.57 18.09 3.60
C ALA A 418 -16.64 18.85 2.63
N ASP A 419 -16.66 20.18 2.64
CA ASP A 419 -15.76 20.99 1.81
C ASP A 419 -14.30 20.83 2.25
N ASN A 420 -14.04 20.75 3.56
CA ASN A 420 -12.71 20.45 4.09
C ASN A 420 -12.28 19.03 3.70
N TRP A 421 -13.16 18.04 3.78
CA TRP A 421 -12.84 16.66 3.37
C TRP A 421 -12.47 16.58 1.89
N ARG A 422 -13.17 17.32 1.03
CA ARG A 422 -12.84 17.39 -0.40
C ARG A 422 -11.47 17.99 -0.64
N ALA A 423 -11.14 19.08 0.06
CA ALA A 423 -9.85 19.72 -0.04
C ALA A 423 -8.71 18.82 0.49
N ASP A 424 -8.92 18.22 1.66
CA ASP A 424 -7.93 17.39 2.35
C ASP A 424 -7.68 16.05 1.63
N LEU A 425 -8.73 15.45 1.05
CA LEU A 425 -8.64 14.17 0.35
C LEU A 425 -8.37 14.32 -1.15
N GLY A 426 -8.66 15.49 -1.74
CA GLY A 426 -8.54 15.72 -3.19
C GLY A 426 -9.54 14.91 -4.03
N VAL A 427 -10.69 14.53 -3.46
CA VAL A 427 -11.69 13.65 -4.10
C VAL A 427 -12.93 14.47 -4.49
N PRO A 428 -13.52 14.24 -5.69
CA PRO A 428 -14.76 14.90 -6.07
C PRO A 428 -15.92 14.53 -5.13
N ALA A 429 -16.86 15.45 -4.94
CA ALA A 429 -17.96 15.27 -3.98
C ALA A 429 -18.88 14.07 -4.30
N GLU A 430 -18.98 13.69 -5.57
CA GLU A 430 -19.82 12.58 -6.04
C GLU A 430 -19.29 11.21 -5.61
N GLU A 431 -17.97 11.11 -5.40
CA GLU A 431 -17.31 9.89 -4.96
C GLU A 431 -17.21 9.78 -3.43
N LEU A 432 -17.60 10.83 -2.71
CA LEU A 432 -17.60 10.87 -1.25
C LEU A 432 -18.97 10.47 -0.70
N ARG A 433 -18.95 9.52 0.21
CA ARG A 433 -20.10 9.05 1.00
C ARG A 433 -19.81 9.25 2.48
N CYS A 434 -20.84 9.55 3.26
CA CYS A 434 -20.76 9.74 4.72
C CYS A 434 -21.86 8.94 5.41
N GLN A 435 -21.76 8.79 6.74
CA GLN A 435 -22.75 8.04 7.49
C GLN A 435 -24.05 8.85 7.61
N ALA A 436 -25.17 8.21 7.28
CA ALA A 436 -26.47 8.83 7.40
C ALA A 436 -26.81 9.11 8.86
N GLN A 437 -27.37 10.28 9.12
CA GLN A 437 -27.99 10.62 10.39
C GLN A 437 -29.51 10.60 10.25
N ASP A 438 -30.19 10.17 11.31
CA ASP A 438 -31.63 10.33 11.41
C ASP A 438 -32.01 11.76 11.84
N ALA A 439 -33.32 12.06 11.88
CA ALA A 439 -33.82 13.36 12.30
C ALA A 439 -33.48 13.71 13.76
N SER A 440 -33.09 12.72 14.59
CA SER A 440 -32.64 12.91 15.96
C SER A 440 -31.12 13.15 16.08
N GLY A 441 -30.40 13.17 14.96
CA GLY A 441 -28.95 13.31 14.91
C GLY A 441 -28.19 12.01 15.23
N ARG A 442 -28.89 10.88 15.40
CA ARG A 442 -28.23 9.59 15.64
C ARG A 442 -27.72 9.02 14.33
N VAL A 443 -26.49 8.51 14.39
CA VAL A 443 -25.83 7.84 13.27
C VAL A 443 -26.49 6.48 13.05
N ARG A 444 -26.88 6.18 11.81
CA ARG A 444 -27.40 4.86 11.41
C ARG A 444 -26.23 4.04 10.87
N GLU A 445 -25.73 3.11 11.68
CA GLU A 445 -24.63 2.23 11.27
C GLU A 445 -25.01 1.45 10.00
N GLY A 446 -24.12 1.47 9.00
CA GLY A 446 -24.30 0.75 7.73
C GLY A 446 -25.07 1.50 6.65
N GLU A 447 -25.75 2.61 6.96
CA GLU A 447 -26.41 3.46 5.95
C GLU A 447 -25.46 4.57 5.50
N TRP A 448 -25.10 4.56 4.21
CA TRP A 448 -24.18 5.52 3.60
C TRP A 448 -24.92 6.37 2.58
N ARG A 449 -24.74 7.70 2.64
CA ARG A 449 -25.31 8.64 1.67
C ARG A 449 -24.20 9.38 0.95
N SER A 450 -24.39 9.62 -0.34
CA SER A 450 -23.53 10.54 -1.07
C SER A 450 -23.68 11.96 -0.54
N LEU A 451 -22.64 12.79 -0.66
CA LEU A 451 -22.74 14.21 -0.30
C LEU A 451 -23.81 14.95 -1.13
N ALA A 452 -24.07 14.47 -2.35
CA ALA A 452 -25.14 14.99 -3.20
C ALA A 452 -26.53 14.72 -2.61
N GLU A 453 -26.80 13.49 -2.17
CA GLU A 453 -28.07 13.09 -1.53
C GLU A 453 -28.25 13.76 -0.16
N ALA A 454 -27.15 14.02 0.56
CA ALA A 454 -27.18 14.76 1.82
C ALA A 454 -27.53 16.26 1.62
N GLY A 455 -27.66 16.74 0.38
CA GLY A 455 -28.01 18.13 0.09
C GLY A 455 -26.84 19.11 0.22
N CYS A 456 -25.62 18.64 0.46
CA CYS A 456 -24.46 19.52 0.64
C CYS A 456 -24.12 20.29 -0.65
N LEU A 457 -24.40 19.71 -1.82
CA LEU A 457 -24.24 20.41 -3.10
C LEU A 457 -25.35 21.44 -3.39
N ALA A 458 -26.51 21.31 -2.73
CA ALA A 458 -27.65 22.21 -2.97
C ALA A 458 -27.39 23.60 -2.40
N ALA A 459 -26.68 23.71 -1.26
CA ALA A 459 -26.24 24.99 -0.70
C ALA A 459 -25.31 25.75 -1.66
N GLN A 460 -24.42 25.03 -2.36
CA GLN A 460 -23.55 25.64 -3.35
C GLN A 460 -24.31 26.06 -4.62
N ARG A 461 -25.31 25.28 -5.04
CA ARG A 461 -26.17 25.61 -6.18
C ARG A 461 -27.14 26.77 -5.90
N SER A 462 -27.65 26.91 -4.68
CA SER A 462 -28.52 28.04 -4.32
C SER A 462 -27.75 29.35 -4.29
N ALA A 463 -26.49 29.34 -3.82
CA ALA A 463 -25.62 30.51 -3.88
C ALA A 463 -25.27 30.92 -5.32
N SER A 464 -24.94 29.97 -6.19
CA SER A 464 -24.66 30.28 -7.61
C SER A 464 -25.91 30.73 -8.35
N LEU A 465 -27.07 30.14 -8.09
CA LEU A 465 -28.34 30.57 -8.65
C LEU A 465 -28.74 31.96 -8.15
N ALA A 466 -28.54 32.27 -6.87
CA ALA A 466 -28.76 33.60 -6.31
C ALA A 466 -27.84 34.66 -6.94
N LEU A 467 -26.55 34.34 -7.14
CA LEU A 467 -25.60 35.21 -7.84
C LEU A 467 -25.99 35.42 -9.31
N MET A 468 -26.42 34.37 -10.00
CA MET A 468 -26.93 34.47 -11.38
C MET A 468 -28.19 35.33 -11.45
N LEU A 469 -29.15 35.16 -10.52
CA LEU A 469 -30.35 35.99 -10.45
C LEU A 469 -30.01 37.45 -10.13
N ALA A 470 -29.06 37.71 -9.22
CA ALA A 470 -28.59 39.05 -8.90
C ALA A 470 -27.90 39.72 -10.11
N ALA A 471 -27.06 38.99 -10.83
CA ALA A 471 -26.40 39.49 -12.04
C ALA A 471 -27.41 39.80 -13.16
N VAL A 472 -28.39 38.93 -13.38
CA VAL A 472 -29.48 39.18 -14.33
C VAL A 472 -30.32 40.38 -13.89
N GLY A 473 -30.66 40.48 -12.60
CA GLY A 473 -31.39 41.63 -12.04
C GLY A 473 -30.64 42.94 -12.23
N ALA A 474 -29.32 42.96 -11.99
CA ALA A 474 -28.46 44.12 -12.22
C ALA A 474 -28.39 44.49 -13.72
N GLY A 475 -28.30 43.50 -14.60
CA GLY A 475 -28.32 43.71 -16.06
C GLY A 475 -29.63 44.35 -16.53
N VAL A 476 -30.78 43.86 -16.04
CA VAL A 476 -32.09 44.44 -16.34
C VAL A 476 -32.20 45.86 -15.79
N ALA A 477 -31.77 46.10 -14.56
CA ALA A 477 -31.77 47.45 -13.98
C ALA A 477 -30.90 48.43 -14.78
N ALA A 478 -29.72 48.01 -15.23
CA ALA A 478 -28.84 48.81 -16.08
C ALA A 478 -29.48 49.12 -17.45
N LEU A 479 -30.18 48.15 -18.06
CA LEU A 479 -30.92 48.37 -19.31
C LEU A 479 -32.08 49.37 -19.12
N VAL A 480 -32.84 49.26 -18.03
CA VAL A 480 -33.94 50.19 -17.73
C VAL A 480 -33.40 51.60 -17.45
N LEU A 481 -32.34 51.74 -16.65
CA LEU A 481 -31.68 53.01 -16.40
C LEU A 481 -31.09 53.61 -17.68
N GLY A 482 -30.47 52.79 -18.53
CA GLY A 482 -29.98 53.18 -19.85
C GLY A 482 -31.08 53.67 -20.77
N ALA A 483 -32.22 52.98 -20.82
CA ALA A 483 -33.40 53.40 -21.58
C ALA A 483 -34.00 54.71 -21.05
N CYS A 484 -34.11 54.87 -19.72
CA CYS A 484 -34.57 56.09 -19.07
C CYS A 484 -33.61 57.27 -19.34
N ALA A 485 -32.30 57.06 -19.26
CA ALA A 485 -31.30 58.06 -19.57
C ALA A 485 -31.33 58.45 -21.06
N ALA A 486 -31.44 57.48 -21.97
CA ALA A 486 -31.59 57.72 -23.41
C ALA A 486 -32.89 58.49 -23.71
N TRP A 487 -33.99 58.14 -23.05
CA TRP A 487 -35.26 58.86 -23.17
C TRP A 487 -35.15 60.29 -22.66
N ALA A 488 -34.60 60.50 -21.46
CA ALA A 488 -34.37 61.82 -20.87
C ALA A 488 -33.44 62.68 -21.74
N TRP A 489 -32.37 62.09 -22.27
CA TRP A 489 -31.46 62.74 -23.21
C TRP A 489 -32.15 63.13 -24.51
N SER A 490 -32.97 62.24 -25.07
CA SER A 490 -33.76 62.54 -26.27
C SER A 490 -34.74 63.70 -26.03
N ARG A 491 -35.39 63.74 -24.85
CA ARG A 491 -36.33 64.80 -24.45
C ARG A 491 -35.62 66.13 -24.22
N TRP A 492 -34.47 66.11 -23.55
CA TRP A 492 -33.61 67.29 -23.36
C TRP A 492 -33.10 67.82 -24.70
N ARG A 493 -32.63 66.95 -25.60
CA ARG A 493 -32.17 67.32 -26.95
C ARG A 493 -33.28 67.94 -27.79
N ARG A 494 -34.53 67.43 -27.70
CA ARG A 494 -35.71 68.07 -28.32
C ARG A 494 -35.98 69.45 -27.73
N ARG A 495 -35.90 69.63 -26.41
CA ARG A 495 -36.04 70.95 -25.76
C ARG A 495 -34.93 71.92 -26.18
N ARG A 496 -33.69 71.46 -26.32
CA ARG A 496 -32.56 72.29 -26.75
C ARG A 496 -32.68 72.70 -28.21
N ARG A 497 -33.12 71.80 -29.11
CA ARG A 497 -33.48 72.17 -30.49
C ARG A 497 -34.56 73.26 -30.54
N ARG A 498 -35.61 73.15 -29.71
CA ARG A 498 -36.64 74.20 -29.57
C ARG A 498 -36.11 75.54 -29.01
N ARG A 499 -35.01 75.52 -28.25
CA ARG A 499 -34.33 76.75 -27.79
C ARG A 499 -33.40 77.34 -28.85
N GLN A 500 -32.89 76.55 -29.79
CA GLN A 500 -32.03 77.02 -30.88
C GLN A 500 -32.81 77.69 -32.02
N GLU A 501 -34.09 77.37 -32.20
CA GLU A 501 -34.99 78.06 -33.13
C GLU A 501 -35.53 79.40 -32.59
N ARG A 502 -35.26 79.74 -31.32
CA ARG A 502 -35.46 81.10 -30.79
C ARG A 502 -34.13 81.84 -30.87
N GLY A 503 -33.92 82.51 -32.00
CA GLY A 503 -32.71 83.30 -32.28
C GLY A 503 -32.43 84.37 -31.22
N PRO A 504 -31.15 84.73 -31.01
CA PRO A 504 -30.76 85.80 -30.11
C PRO A 504 -31.16 87.17 -30.69
N ALA A 505 -32.03 87.89 -29.98
CA ALA A 505 -32.29 89.30 -30.22
C ALA A 505 -31.02 90.10 -29.88
N ARG A 506 -30.52 90.80 -30.90
CA ARG A 506 -29.43 91.78 -30.82
C ARG A 506 -29.83 92.94 -29.91
N ARG A 507 -28.98 93.33 -28.95
CA ARG A 507 -28.84 94.73 -28.49
C ARG A 507 -27.40 94.99 -28.03
N TRP A 508 -26.73 95.85 -28.79
CA TRP A 508 -25.56 96.69 -28.47
C TRP A 508 -26.03 97.85 -27.54
N ALA A 509 -25.29 98.59 -26.71
CA ALA A 509 -23.90 98.72 -26.17
C ALA A 509 -23.97 99.85 -25.06
N PRO A 510 -22.90 100.62 -24.69
CA PRO A 510 -21.79 100.48 -23.71
C PRO A 510 -21.83 101.57 -22.57
N PRO A 511 -20.74 102.07 -21.90
CA PRO A 511 -19.55 101.50 -21.19
C PRO A 511 -19.29 102.06 -19.74
N LYS A 512 -18.13 101.67 -19.14
CA LYS A 512 -17.32 102.29 -18.02
C LYS A 512 -17.71 101.92 -16.59
N GLU A 513 -16.84 101.78 -15.57
CA GLU A 513 -15.38 101.91 -15.31
C GLU A 513 -15.18 101.18 -13.93
N GLY A 514 -14.18 100.34 -13.71
CA GLY A 514 -12.96 100.74 -12.99
C GLY A 514 -12.57 99.77 -11.84
N ALA A 515 -11.27 99.45 -11.77
CA ALA A 515 -10.42 98.95 -10.65
C ALA A 515 -10.84 97.69 -9.85
N GLY A 516 -9.97 96.72 -9.52
CA GLY A 516 -8.51 96.56 -9.54
C GLY A 516 -8.16 95.14 -9.02
N VAL A 517 -7.14 94.45 -9.54
CA VAL A 517 -5.72 94.38 -9.08
C VAL A 517 -5.42 93.06 -8.34
N GLY A 518 -4.36 92.36 -8.80
CA GLY A 518 -3.67 91.24 -8.14
C GLY A 518 -3.54 89.99 -9.04
N VAL A 519 -2.65 89.90 -10.03
CA VAL A 519 -1.17 89.77 -10.04
C VAL A 519 -0.65 88.38 -9.63
N GLY A 520 0.10 87.74 -10.57
CA GLY A 520 1.08 86.67 -10.32
C GLY A 520 0.87 85.41 -11.19
N VAL A 521 1.36 85.27 -12.44
CA VAL A 521 2.76 85.02 -12.90
C VAL A 521 3.26 83.63 -12.42
N ALA A 522 3.74 82.65 -13.20
CA ALA A 522 4.26 82.56 -14.57
C ALA A 522 4.18 81.11 -15.12
N THR A 523 3.99 80.96 -16.44
CA THR A 523 4.51 79.87 -17.31
C THR A 523 6.02 80.13 -17.58
N PRO A 524 6.90 79.15 -17.95
CA PRO A 524 6.89 78.49 -19.28
C PRO A 524 7.29 76.99 -19.27
N GLU A 525 6.77 76.18 -20.19
CA GLU A 525 7.48 75.67 -21.38
C GLU A 525 8.97 75.32 -21.19
N HIS A 526 9.35 74.05 -21.39
CA HIS A 526 10.01 73.55 -22.61
C HIS A 526 10.70 72.19 -22.37
N LYS A 527 10.70 71.38 -23.45
CA LYS A 527 11.75 70.44 -23.91
C LYS A 527 11.96 69.11 -23.16
N ALA A 528 11.62 68.06 -23.92
CA ALA A 528 12.50 66.99 -24.38
C ALA A 528 13.37 66.26 -23.34
N GLN A 529 13.13 64.96 -23.20
CA GLN A 529 14.22 63.97 -23.29
C GLN A 529 13.67 62.57 -23.56
N ALA A 530 14.08 62.04 -24.71
CA ALA A 530 14.26 60.61 -24.88
C ALA A 530 15.32 60.13 -23.88
N VAL A 531 15.06 59.03 -23.19
CA VAL A 531 16.09 58.28 -22.46
C VAL A 531 16.06 56.85 -22.95
N ALA A 532 17.26 56.42 -23.30
CA ALA A 532 17.58 55.18 -23.96
C ALA A 532 17.47 53.98 -23.03
N LEU A 533 17.13 52.87 -23.69
CA LEU A 533 17.41 51.51 -23.28
C LEU A 533 18.92 51.33 -23.08
N VAL A 534 19.39 51.08 -21.86
CA VAL A 534 20.73 50.52 -21.59
C VAL A 534 20.60 49.47 -20.49
N LEU A 535 20.79 48.22 -20.89
CA LEU A 535 21.09 47.09 -20.01
C LEU A 535 22.53 47.23 -19.50
N PRO A 536 22.80 46.98 -18.22
CA PRO A 536 24.08 46.41 -17.81
C PRO A 536 23.90 44.95 -17.40
N ALA A 537 24.87 44.18 -17.86
CA ALA A 537 25.02 42.77 -17.65
C ALA A 537 25.32 42.41 -16.18
N ARG A 538 24.84 41.22 -15.81
CA ARG A 538 25.41 40.22 -14.90
C ARG A 538 26.45 40.68 -13.87
N THR A 539 26.15 40.38 -12.59
CA THR A 539 27.03 39.54 -11.76
C THR A 539 26.17 38.65 -10.86
N TYR A 540 26.33 37.34 -11.02
CA TYR A 540 25.89 36.36 -10.04
C TYR A 540 26.74 36.57 -8.77
N ARG A 541 26.08 36.66 -7.61
CA ARG A 541 26.75 36.51 -6.32
C ARG A 541 26.17 35.26 -5.67
N GLU A 542 26.95 34.20 -5.71
CA GLU A 542 26.71 32.99 -4.94
C GLU A 542 26.68 33.38 -3.45
N THR A 543 25.55 33.17 -2.80
CA THR A 543 25.50 33.12 -1.34
C THR A 543 25.67 31.65 -0.97
N GLU A 544 26.88 31.31 -0.54
CA GLU A 544 27.19 30.09 0.16
C GLU A 544 26.25 29.96 1.36
N LEU A 545 25.38 28.96 1.31
CA LEU A 545 24.57 28.55 2.44
C LEU A 545 25.48 27.76 3.39
N HIS A 546 26.04 28.42 4.39
CA HIS A 546 26.65 27.75 5.54
C HIS A 546 25.53 27.06 6.34
N VAL A 547 25.40 25.75 6.18
CA VAL A 547 24.60 24.92 7.09
C VAL A 547 25.50 24.58 8.28
N GLU A 548 25.35 25.34 9.37
CA GLU A 548 25.87 24.92 10.67
C GLU A 548 25.01 23.77 11.18
N LEU A 549 25.58 22.57 11.15
CA LEU A 549 24.99 21.39 11.77
C LEU A 549 25.41 21.41 13.25
N GLU A 550 24.58 22.00 14.12
CA GLU A 550 24.75 21.83 15.57
C GLU A 550 24.54 20.35 15.92
N ARG A 551 25.64 19.65 16.16
CA ARG A 551 25.65 18.33 16.77
C ARG A 551 25.40 18.50 18.27
N ALA A 552 24.21 18.15 18.72
CA ALA A 552 23.99 17.83 20.13
C ALA A 552 24.66 16.49 20.44
N GLU A 553 25.70 16.51 21.28
CA GLU A 553 26.30 15.32 21.87
C GLU A 553 25.32 14.68 22.87
N PRO A 554 25.17 13.33 22.88
CA PRO A 554 24.48 12.66 23.98
C PRO A 554 25.38 12.60 25.22
N LEU A 555 24.85 13.05 26.36
CA LEU A 555 25.43 12.84 27.68
C LEU A 555 25.43 11.34 28.03
N ASP A 556 26.61 10.85 28.41
CA ASP A 556 26.87 9.51 28.91
C ASP A 556 25.91 9.08 30.04
N LYS A 557 25.38 7.84 29.92
CA LYS A 557 25.16 6.91 31.03
C LYS A 557 25.32 5.47 30.58
#